data_AF-A0AAV4WVZ0-F1
#
_entry.id   AF-A0AAV4WVZ0-F1
#
_cell.length_a   1.000
_cell.length_b   1.000
_cell.length_c   1.000
_cell.angle_alpha   90.00
_cell.angle_beta   90.00
_cell.angle_gamma   90.00
#
_symmetry.space_group_name_H-M   'P 1'
#
loop_
_entity.id
_entity.type
_entity.pdbx_description
1 polymer ?
#
loop_
_entity_poly.entity_id
_entity_poly.type
_entity_poly.pdbx_seq_one_letter_code
_entity_poly.pdbx_strand_id
1 'polypeptide(L)'
;MTLIEPFLGKGYCVIADSYYLSPELADVLIQNDTDVYGTLHPNRRDLPENFNKITLRKGEISVFQRGKITVLRWRDKKYVSLLSSIHAANCSETDKKIIKPAVVRDYNLTMGGVDRADQALVCYPTTRKRQKRYYITIFRHLWYMAI
;
A
#
# COMPACT_ATOMS: atom_id res chain seq x y z
N MET A 1 -1.62 12.69 -9.03
CA MET A 1 -0.69 13.16 -7.97
C MET A 1 -1.31 14.20 -7.03
N THR A 2 -2.55 14.66 -7.26
CA THR A 2 -3.18 15.76 -6.51
C THR A 2 -3.30 15.56 -5.00
N LEU A 3 -3.52 14.32 -4.52
CA LEU A 3 -3.67 14.04 -3.09
C LEU A 3 -2.38 14.25 -2.27
N ILE A 4 -1.23 14.05 -2.89
CA ILE A 4 0.08 14.06 -2.23
C ILE A 4 0.88 15.33 -2.55
N GLU A 5 0.41 16.14 -3.49
CA GLU A 5 1.03 17.39 -3.93
C GLU A 5 1.54 18.27 -2.78
N PRO A 6 0.78 18.56 -1.70
CA PRO A 6 1.28 19.38 -0.60
C PRO A 6 2.36 18.69 0.26
N PHE A 7 2.62 17.40 0.05
CA PHE A 7 3.57 16.59 0.79
C PHE A 7 4.81 16.18 -0.03
N LEU A 8 4.84 16.51 -1.34
CA LEU A 8 5.99 16.25 -2.20
C LEU A 8 7.22 17.06 -1.76
N GLY A 9 8.41 16.51 -1.96
CA GLY A 9 9.68 17.21 -1.68
C GLY A 9 10.03 17.35 -0.19
N LYS A 10 9.26 16.71 0.71
CA LYS A 10 9.43 16.84 2.17
C LYS A 10 10.10 15.63 2.81
N GLY A 11 10.53 14.63 2.04
CA GLY A 11 11.11 13.40 2.54
C GLY A 11 10.11 12.46 3.22
N TYR A 12 8.82 12.61 2.93
CA TYR A 12 7.80 11.69 3.43
C TYR A 12 7.81 10.37 2.67
N CYS A 13 7.26 9.34 3.33
CA CYS A 13 7.00 8.05 2.71
C CYS A 13 5.50 7.84 2.53
N VAL A 14 5.08 7.61 1.29
CA VAL A 14 3.70 7.27 0.92
C VAL A 14 3.51 5.77 1.02
N ILE A 15 2.40 5.36 1.63
CA ILE A 15 2.01 3.96 1.72
C ILE A 15 0.71 3.79 0.94
N ALA A 16 0.71 2.86 -0.01
CA ALA A 16 -0.41 2.72 -0.94
C ALA A 16 -0.82 1.26 -1.11
N ASP A 17 -2.10 1.07 -1.43
CA ASP A 17 -2.61 -0.22 -1.89
C ASP A 17 -2.38 -0.40 -3.40
N SER A 18 -2.50 -1.64 -3.85
CA SER A 18 -2.29 -2.13 -5.20
C SER A 18 -3.09 -1.41 -6.28
N TYR A 19 -4.22 -0.78 -5.93
CA TYR A 19 -5.02 0.03 -6.85
C TYR A 19 -4.31 1.33 -7.24
N TYR A 20 -3.61 1.96 -6.29
CA TYR A 20 -2.96 3.25 -6.47
C TYR A 20 -1.48 3.13 -6.86
N LEU A 21 -0.86 1.97 -6.63
CA LEU A 21 0.56 1.78 -6.85
C LEU A 21 0.90 1.20 -8.23
N SER A 22 1.92 1.79 -8.87
CA SER A 22 2.57 1.30 -10.09
C SER A 22 4.08 1.61 -10.06
N PRO A 23 4.91 0.88 -10.83
CA PRO A 23 6.34 1.18 -10.94
C PRO A 23 6.61 2.59 -11.50
N GLU A 24 5.87 2.99 -12.53
CA GLU A 24 5.94 4.34 -13.12
C GLU A 24 5.64 5.43 -12.09
N LEU A 25 4.59 5.26 -11.27
CA LEU A 25 4.27 6.21 -10.22
C LEU A 25 5.41 6.29 -9.19
N ALA A 26 5.99 5.15 -8.81
CA ALA A 26 7.09 5.13 -7.88
C ALA A 26 8.33 5.87 -8.40
N ASP A 27 8.64 5.78 -9.70
CA ASP A 27 9.72 6.56 -10.31
C ASP A 27 9.46 8.08 -10.16
N VAL A 28 8.23 8.52 -10.46
CA VAL A 28 7.84 9.94 -10.34
C VAL A 28 7.90 10.43 -8.89
N LEU A 29 7.50 9.60 -7.91
CA LEU A 29 7.57 9.96 -6.49
C LEU A 29 9.02 10.12 -6.01
N ILE A 30 9.89 9.19 -6.41
CA ILE A 30 11.31 9.24 -6.05
C ILE A 30 11.99 10.48 -6.65
N GLN A 31 11.61 10.88 -7.87
CA GLN A 31 12.10 12.13 -8.48
C GLN A 31 11.66 13.39 -7.71
N ASN A 32 10.62 13.31 -6.90
CA ASN A 32 10.11 14.40 -6.06
C ASN A 32 10.45 14.20 -4.58
N ASP A 33 11.61 13.59 -4.27
CA ASP A 33 12.09 13.30 -2.91
C ASP A 33 11.02 12.69 -1.99
N THR A 34 10.21 11.80 -2.55
CA THR A 34 9.11 11.13 -1.84
C THR A 34 9.27 9.64 -2.00
N ASP A 35 9.46 8.95 -0.89
CA ASP A 35 9.54 7.50 -0.89
C ASP A 35 8.16 6.87 -0.93
N VAL A 36 8.08 5.65 -1.42
CA VAL A 36 6.85 4.86 -1.50
C VAL A 36 7.09 3.39 -1.21
N TYR A 37 6.14 2.77 -0.51
CA TYR A 37 6.00 1.32 -0.48
C TYR A 37 4.54 0.88 -0.38
N GLY A 38 4.25 -0.35 -0.81
CA GLY A 38 2.87 -0.83 -0.83
C GLY A 38 2.69 -2.15 -1.55
N THR A 39 1.46 -2.62 -1.57
CA THR A 39 1.07 -3.79 -2.37
C THR A 39 1.05 -3.42 -3.84
N LEU A 40 1.35 -4.39 -4.69
CA LEU A 40 1.41 -4.21 -6.13
C LEU A 40 0.52 -5.23 -6.82
N HIS A 41 -0.26 -4.78 -7.81
CA HIS A 41 -1.00 -5.71 -8.65
C HIS A 41 -0.03 -6.40 -9.63
N PRO A 42 0.02 -7.75 -9.70
CA PRO A 42 1.07 -8.45 -10.44
C PRO A 42 0.96 -8.33 -11.97
N ASN A 43 -0.18 -7.83 -12.47
CA ASN A 43 -0.41 -7.55 -13.89
C ASN A 43 -0.17 -6.07 -14.27
N ARG A 44 0.53 -5.30 -13.44
CA ARG A 44 0.94 -3.92 -13.80
C ARG A 44 1.98 -3.96 -14.94
N ARG A 45 2.03 -2.88 -15.70
CA ARG A 45 3.09 -2.65 -16.69
C ARG A 45 4.42 -2.38 -15.96
N ASP A 46 5.52 -2.53 -16.69
CA ASP A 46 6.90 -2.28 -16.21
C ASP A 46 7.34 -3.18 -15.05
N LEU A 47 6.76 -4.38 -14.98
CA LEU A 47 7.22 -5.47 -14.13
C LEU A 47 8.15 -6.41 -14.91
N PRO A 48 9.05 -7.15 -14.22
CA PRO A 48 9.86 -8.17 -14.85
C PRO A 48 9.02 -9.15 -15.67
N GLU A 49 9.59 -9.65 -16.77
CA GLU A 49 8.92 -10.67 -17.55
C GLU A 49 8.54 -11.87 -16.68
N ASN A 50 7.31 -12.36 -16.89
CA ASN A 50 6.76 -13.49 -16.15
C ASN A 50 6.67 -13.30 -14.62
N PHE A 51 6.72 -12.05 -14.10
CA PHE A 51 6.60 -11.77 -12.67
C PHE A 51 5.37 -12.43 -12.01
N ASN A 52 4.23 -12.46 -12.72
CA ASN A 52 3.02 -13.12 -12.21
C ASN A 52 3.06 -14.65 -12.28
N LYS A 53 3.91 -15.24 -13.13
CA LYS A 53 4.10 -16.70 -13.33
C LYS A 53 5.17 -17.30 -12.43
N ILE A 54 5.94 -16.47 -11.71
CA ILE A 54 6.95 -16.96 -10.77
C ILE A 54 6.28 -17.89 -9.76
N THR A 55 6.76 -19.13 -9.75
CA THR A 55 6.30 -20.19 -8.85
C THR A 55 7.25 -20.24 -7.67
N LEU A 56 6.73 -19.96 -6.48
CA LEU A 56 7.49 -19.94 -5.22
C LEU A 56 6.96 -21.05 -4.32
N ARG A 57 7.80 -21.63 -3.47
CA ARG A 57 7.34 -22.46 -2.34
C ARG A 57 6.84 -21.55 -1.20
N LYS A 58 6.10 -22.12 -0.25
CA LYS A 58 5.64 -21.35 0.91
C LYS A 58 6.85 -20.85 1.71
N GLY A 59 6.91 -19.55 1.96
CA GLY A 59 8.03 -18.86 2.62
C GLY A 59 9.10 -18.34 1.67
N GLU A 60 9.10 -18.75 0.39
CA GLU A 60 10.07 -18.25 -0.59
C GLU A 60 9.72 -16.84 -1.06
N ILE A 61 10.78 -16.09 -1.39
CA ILE A 61 10.73 -14.71 -1.83
C ILE A 61 11.53 -14.60 -3.12
N SER A 62 10.95 -13.95 -4.12
CA SER A 62 11.68 -13.45 -5.29
C SER A 62 11.74 -11.94 -5.22
N VAL A 63 12.93 -11.39 -5.44
CA VAL A 63 13.19 -9.95 -5.37
C VAL A 63 13.81 -9.50 -6.67
N PHE A 64 13.32 -8.38 -7.19
CA PHE A 64 13.84 -7.70 -8.36
C PHE A 64 14.09 -6.26 -7.97
N GLN A 65 15.26 -5.74 -8.34
CA GLN A 65 15.64 -4.37 -8.00
C GLN A 65 16.02 -3.62 -9.27
N ARG A 66 15.51 -2.40 -9.38
CA ARG A 66 15.83 -1.45 -10.44
C ARG A 66 16.14 -0.11 -9.78
N GLY A 67 17.43 0.19 -9.65
CA GLY A 67 17.89 1.38 -8.93
C GLY A 67 17.42 1.38 -7.48
N LYS A 68 16.67 2.42 -7.10
CA LYS A 68 16.08 2.56 -5.75
C LYS A 68 14.80 1.74 -5.56
N ILE A 69 14.13 1.34 -6.65
CA ILE A 69 12.87 0.57 -6.55
C ILE A 69 13.17 -0.92 -6.45
N THR A 70 12.58 -1.54 -5.45
CA THR A 70 12.58 -2.98 -5.22
C THR A 70 11.15 -3.50 -5.35
N VAL A 71 10.96 -4.47 -6.23
CA VAL A 71 9.72 -5.24 -6.33
C VAL A 71 9.98 -6.62 -5.78
N LEU A 72 9.09 -7.09 -4.90
CA LEU A 72 9.18 -8.40 -4.32
C LEU A 72 7.88 -9.17 -4.51
N ARG A 73 8.02 -10.48 -4.66
CA ARG A 73 6.91 -11.42 -4.64
C ARG A 73 7.21 -12.48 -3.60
N TRP A 74 6.30 -12.65 -2.66
CA TRP A 74 6.40 -13.57 -1.55
C TRP A 74 5.18 -14.49 -1.54
N ARG A 75 5.40 -15.76 -1.20
CA ARG A 75 4.30 -16.72 -1.05
C ARG A 75 4.13 -17.12 0.41
N ASP A 76 3.04 -16.67 1.01
CA ASP A 76 2.56 -17.22 2.28
C ASP A 76 1.49 -18.29 2.02
N LYS A 77 0.24 -18.08 2.46
CA LYS A 77 -0.92 -18.86 2.01
C LYS A 77 -1.32 -18.51 0.56
N LYS A 78 -1.15 -17.24 0.19
CA LYS A 78 -1.38 -16.70 -1.16
C LYS A 78 -0.13 -15.94 -1.62
N TYR A 79 -0.04 -15.69 -2.92
CA TYR A 79 0.98 -14.81 -3.48
C TYR A 79 0.69 -13.36 -3.10
N VAL A 80 1.71 -12.68 -2.57
CA VAL A 80 1.69 -11.26 -2.27
C VAL A 80 2.80 -10.61 -3.08
N SER A 81 2.46 -9.55 -3.80
CA SER A 81 3.43 -8.74 -4.54
C SER A 81 3.47 -7.36 -3.89
N LEU A 82 4.68 -6.85 -3.65
CA LEU A 82 4.91 -5.56 -3.02
C LEU A 82 5.95 -4.79 -3.83
N LEU A 83 5.87 -3.47 -3.75
CA LEU A 83 6.86 -2.54 -4.28
C LEU A 83 7.32 -1.67 -3.11
N SER A 84 8.62 -1.41 -3.03
CA SER A 84 9.21 -0.51 -2.06
C SER A 84 10.40 0.23 -2.64
N SER A 85 10.57 1.47 -2.24
CA SER A 85 11.75 2.31 -2.54
C SER A 85 12.74 2.43 -1.37
N ILE A 86 12.35 1.96 -0.18
CA ILE A 86 13.16 2.06 1.05
C ILE A 86 13.77 0.71 1.39
N HIS A 87 13.01 -0.36 1.19
CA HIS A 87 13.37 -1.68 1.66
C HIS A 87 14.17 -2.43 0.59
N ALA A 88 15.31 -2.97 1.00
CA ALA A 88 16.08 -3.94 0.22
C ALA A 88 15.52 -5.37 0.40
N ALA A 89 16.25 -6.38 -0.10
CA ALA A 89 15.95 -7.82 0.05
C ALA A 89 16.02 -8.35 1.50
N ASN A 90 15.88 -7.49 2.50
CA ASN A 90 16.02 -7.83 3.91
C ASN A 90 14.79 -8.59 4.40
N CYS A 91 15.05 -9.76 4.99
CA CYS A 91 14.04 -10.60 5.60
C CYS A 91 14.17 -10.52 7.13
N SER A 92 13.03 -10.47 7.81
CA SER A 92 12.97 -10.55 9.28
C SER A 92 12.34 -11.87 9.70
N GLU A 93 12.97 -12.55 10.65
CA GLU A 93 12.38 -13.71 11.30
C GLU A 93 11.31 -13.24 12.31
N THR A 94 10.12 -13.81 12.24
CA THR A 94 9.07 -13.58 13.25
C THR A 94 9.19 -14.64 14.35
N ASP A 95 8.70 -14.37 15.57
CA ASP A 95 8.64 -15.28 16.73
C ASP A 95 8.11 -16.71 16.43
N LYS A 96 7.41 -16.89 15.30
CA LYS A 96 6.90 -18.18 14.81
C LYS A 96 7.84 -18.91 13.84
N LYS A 97 9.12 -18.53 13.74
CA LYS A 97 10.11 -19.05 12.75
C LYS A 97 9.65 -18.96 11.29
N ILE A 98 8.81 -17.96 10.98
CA ILE A 98 8.39 -17.67 9.60
C ILE A 98 9.25 -16.51 9.11
N ILE A 99 10.02 -16.75 8.06
CA ILE A 99 10.78 -15.72 7.35
C ILE A 99 9.77 -14.86 6.59
N LYS A 100 9.68 -13.58 6.96
CA LYS A 100 8.81 -12.59 6.30
C LYS A 100 9.65 -11.44 5.76
N PRO A 101 9.37 -10.94 4.55
CA PRO A 101 9.98 -9.71 4.07
C PRO A 101 9.72 -8.55 5.04
N ALA A 102 10.74 -7.73 5.31
CA ALA A 102 10.59 -6.56 6.19
C ALA A 102 9.47 -5.62 5.70
N VAL A 103 9.33 -5.46 4.38
CA VAL A 103 8.24 -4.69 3.75
C VAL A 103 6.86 -5.16 4.18
N VAL A 104 6.63 -6.49 4.28
CA VAL A 104 5.32 -7.04 4.66
C VAL A 104 4.97 -6.63 6.09
N ARG A 105 5.97 -6.70 6.99
CA ARG A 105 5.78 -6.32 8.38
C ARG A 105 5.44 -4.83 8.48
N ASP A 106 6.24 -3.99 7.84
CA ASP A 106 6.09 -2.54 7.94
C ASP A 106 4.77 -2.08 7.26
N TYR A 107 4.39 -2.69 6.13
CA TYR A 107 3.09 -2.47 5.48
C TYR A 107 1.91 -2.81 6.41
N ASN A 108 1.96 -3.95 7.10
CA ASN A 108 0.89 -4.34 8.03
C ASN A 108 0.77 -3.38 9.23
N LEU A 109 1.87 -2.77 9.65
CA LEU A 109 1.85 -1.78 10.74
C LEU A 109 1.22 -0.46 10.29
N THR A 110 1.52 -0.01 9.08
CA THR A 110 1.18 1.34 8.65
C THR A 110 -0.13 1.47 7.86
N MET A 111 -0.58 0.43 7.13
CA MET A 111 -1.76 0.54 6.26
C MET A 111 -3.09 0.76 6.97
N GLY A 112 -3.19 0.44 8.25
CA GLY A 112 -4.44 0.57 8.99
C GLY A 112 -4.90 2.01 9.25
N GLY A 113 -4.18 3.03 8.80
CA GLY A 113 -4.55 4.44 9.05
C GLY A 113 -5.94 4.81 8.53
N VAL A 114 -6.19 4.54 7.25
CA VAL A 114 -7.48 4.86 6.59
C VAL A 114 -8.60 3.98 7.14
N ASP A 115 -8.38 2.67 7.21
CA ASP A 115 -9.38 1.71 7.70
C ASP A 115 -9.81 2.02 9.15
N ARG A 116 -8.90 2.50 10.00
CA ARG A 116 -9.22 2.90 11.38
C ARG A 116 -10.10 4.14 11.42
N ALA A 117 -9.84 5.12 10.55
CA ALA A 117 -10.69 6.31 10.44
C ALA A 117 -12.10 5.92 9.95
N ASP A 118 -12.19 5.04 8.95
CA ASP A 118 -13.46 4.50 8.47
C ASP A 118 -14.20 3.68 9.54
N GLN A 119 -13.48 2.89 10.34
CA GLN A 119 -14.07 2.18 11.47
C GLN A 119 -14.66 3.13 12.51
N ALA A 120 -13.97 4.22 12.83
CA ALA A 120 -14.48 5.25 13.74
C ALA A 120 -15.78 5.88 13.21
N LEU A 121 -15.84 6.16 11.90
CA LEU A 121 -17.03 6.65 11.21
C LEU A 121 -18.21 5.66 11.28
N VAL A 122 -17.95 4.36 11.17
CA VAL A 122 -18.97 3.32 11.25
C VAL A 122 -19.53 3.16 12.68
N CYS A 123 -18.70 3.34 13.70
CA CYS A 123 -19.15 3.29 15.10
C CYS A 123 -20.22 4.33 15.44
N TYR A 124 -20.25 5.46 14.73
CA TYR A 124 -21.22 6.54 14.94
C TYR A 124 -21.94 6.92 13.63
N PRO A 125 -22.88 6.08 13.16
CA PRO A 125 -23.53 6.30 11.88
C PRO A 125 -24.43 7.53 11.91
N THR A 126 -23.95 8.64 11.34
CA THR A 126 -24.76 9.86 11.10
C THR A 126 -25.74 9.71 9.94
N THR A 127 -25.51 8.70 9.09
CA THR A 127 -26.31 8.39 7.91
C THR A 127 -27.58 7.61 8.27
N ARG A 128 -28.76 8.17 7.98
CA ARG A 128 -30.04 7.47 8.19
C ARG A 128 -30.32 6.52 7.02
N LYS A 129 -30.63 5.24 7.30
CA LYS A 129 -30.89 4.18 6.30
C LYS A 129 -31.94 4.51 5.22
N ARG A 130 -32.84 5.47 5.46
CA ARG A 130 -33.93 5.85 4.55
C ARG A 130 -33.73 7.22 3.87
N GLN A 131 -32.51 7.74 3.88
CA GLN A 131 -32.21 9.06 3.31
C GLN A 131 -32.10 9.00 1.78
N LYS A 132 -33.12 9.48 1.07
CA LYS A 132 -33.18 9.46 -0.41
C LYS A 132 -32.32 10.53 -1.10
N ARG A 133 -31.92 11.58 -0.37
CA ARG A 133 -31.19 12.75 -0.91
C ARG A 133 -29.70 12.59 -0.65
N TYR A 134 -28.92 12.30 -1.70
CA TYR A 134 -27.48 12.02 -1.60
C TYR A 134 -26.67 13.16 -0.97
N TYR A 135 -27.01 14.42 -1.27
CA TYR A 135 -26.29 15.58 -0.75
C TYR A 135 -26.38 15.72 0.77
N ILE A 136 -27.46 15.24 1.40
CA ILE A 136 -27.58 15.27 2.87
C ILE A 136 -26.66 14.22 3.51
N THR A 137 -26.46 13.08 2.85
CA THR A 137 -25.48 12.07 3.29
C THR A 137 -24.07 12.64 3.25
N ILE A 138 -23.71 13.32 2.15
CA ILE A 138 -22.40 13.98 2.02
C ILE A 138 -22.22 15.04 3.11
N PHE A 139 -23.21 15.93 3.31
CA PHE A 139 -23.15 16.97 4.35
C PHE A 139 -22.90 16.39 5.74
N ARG A 140 -23.62 15.32 6.13
CA ARG A 140 -23.44 14.69 7.45
C ARG A 140 -22.10 14.00 7.61
N HIS A 141 -21.58 13.41 6.54
CA HIS A 141 -20.27 12.80 6.53
C HIS A 141 -19.18 13.85 6.73
N LEU A 142 -19.25 14.96 5.99
CA LEU A 142 -18.32 16.09 6.14
C LEU A 142 -18.41 16.75 7.51
N TRP A 143 -19.62 16.93 8.03
CA TRP A 143 -19.85 17.46 9.39
C TRP A 143 -19.19 16.57 10.45
N TYR A 144 -19.31 15.25 10.32
CA TYR A 144 -18.70 14.32 11.26
C TYR A 144 -17.17 14.27 11.13
N MET A 145 -16.61 14.37 9.91
CA MET A 145 -15.16 14.46 9.73
C MET A 145 -14.54 15.75 10.29
N ALA A 146 -15.34 16.81 10.44
CA ALA A 146 -14.88 18.11 10.96
C ALA A 146 -14.94 18.21 12.49
N ILE A 147 -15.62 17.29 13.17
CA ILE A 147 -15.76 17.24 14.64
C ILE A 147 -14.81 16.18 15.18
#